data_AF-A0A0G4KIU2-F1
#
_entry.id   AF-A0A0G4KIU2-F1
#
_cell.length_a   1.000
_cell.length_b   1.000
_cell.length_c   1.000
_cell.angle_alpha   90.00
_cell.angle_beta   90.00
_cell.angle_gamma   90.00
#
_symmetry.space_group_name_H-M   'P 1'
#
loop_
_entity.id
_entity.type
_entity.pdbx_description
1 polymer ?
#
loop_
_entity_poly.entity_id
_entity_poly.type
_entity_poly.pdbx_seq_one_letter_code
_entity_poly.pdbx_strand_id
1 'polypeptide(L)'
;MTALRGRPIGQLGRVFTIVLFALTRVSSAYDLDPDSEGWEAGALMGTMIDYWYYTGDDTWNDKVVQALMHQVGEFNDYMPDNQTLTEGNDDQGFWGLAVMSAAEQRFPDPPEDQPGYLGLAQAVFNTQAARWDPGHCGGGLRWQIFNWNKGFDYKNTISQGCFFALAARLALYTGNSSYAEWAERTWDWTKAVGFIDDNYSVFDGAHIPTNCTNIVPYQWSYNVGVFINGASAMYNLTGSDEWKERLDSLVNATDVFFVGDNRDIMQEVACETVELCNNDQQSFKTYLTRWLAATTKWAPHLTDYIMPKLRASSIAAASTCVGGDNGRMCGLKWTEQGKWDGLQGVGPQMMAMQAALSNIVASRPDPVTASSGGTSTGDAAGGGEDIGRSEPGSNRTTPIKGGDKAGAAIVTIILVVALIAGFFWLLRDETSDKTIKERFFDFRSALAGGAGLMTLVHRRNRDDVDEKSGPIDQRSGSDLDSSRNSEVPTPVPMQKGLTNSRRALDDGAIGDKFANVIQREMSGGSGSGGSGWATPVSEAGQRDSNRLSRKSMLSSTIN
;
A
#
# COMPACT_ATOMS: atom_id res chain seq x y z
N MET A 1 -46.19 19.42 -23.41
CA MET A 1 -45.62 19.16 -22.08
C MET A 1 -44.20 18.65 -22.31
N THR A 2 -43.15 19.39 -22.67
CA THR A 2 -42.69 20.76 -22.34
C THR A 2 -42.63 21.02 -20.84
N ALA A 3 -41.56 20.54 -20.18
CA ALA A 3 -40.85 21.23 -19.09
C ALA A 3 -39.74 20.33 -18.48
N LEU A 4 -38.60 20.12 -19.16
CA LEU A 4 -37.31 19.78 -18.54
C LEU A 4 -36.11 20.19 -19.44
N ARG A 5 -36.24 21.26 -20.23
CA ARG A 5 -35.09 21.94 -20.86
C ARG A 5 -34.79 23.20 -20.07
N GLY A 6 -33.72 23.17 -19.28
CA GLY A 6 -33.23 24.37 -18.60
C GLY A 6 -32.59 24.11 -17.23
N ARG A 7 -31.47 23.36 -17.18
CA ARG A 7 -30.44 23.53 -16.14
C ARG A 7 -29.06 23.39 -16.80
N PRO A 8 -28.07 24.22 -16.45
CA PRO A 8 -26.81 24.28 -17.19
C PRO A 8 -25.97 23.03 -16.91
N ILE A 9 -25.53 22.38 -17.98
CA ILE A 9 -24.64 21.20 -18.03
C ILE A 9 -23.19 21.60 -17.66
N GLY A 10 -23.01 22.56 -16.74
CA GLY A 10 -21.73 23.20 -16.47
C GLY A 10 -20.77 22.40 -15.57
N GLN A 11 -21.30 21.54 -14.69
CA GLN A 11 -20.48 20.76 -13.74
C GLN A 11 -20.29 19.30 -14.18
N LEU A 12 -21.31 18.62 -14.74
CA LEU A 12 -21.14 17.26 -15.27
C LEU A 12 -20.19 17.20 -16.48
N GLY A 13 -20.18 18.23 -17.33
CA GLY A 13 -19.26 18.29 -18.48
C GLY A 13 -17.78 18.40 -18.07
N ARG A 14 -17.49 18.99 -16.89
CA ARG A 14 -16.14 19.07 -16.34
C ARG A 14 -15.69 17.73 -15.74
N VAL A 15 -16.59 17.02 -15.05
CA VAL A 15 -16.33 15.66 -14.53
C VAL A 15 -16.01 14.66 -15.65
N PHE A 16 -16.75 14.70 -16.76
CA PHE A 16 -16.48 13.86 -17.95
C PHE A 16 -15.12 14.15 -18.61
N THR A 17 -14.59 15.37 -18.42
CA THR A 17 -13.35 15.85 -19.05
C THR A 17 -12.10 15.57 -18.20
N ILE A 18 -12.26 15.46 -16.87
CA ILE A 18 -11.23 15.02 -15.90
C ILE A 18 -10.91 13.54 -16.13
N VAL A 19 -11.95 12.73 -16.28
CA VAL A 19 -11.88 11.31 -16.65
C VAL A 19 -11.05 11.13 -17.91
N LEU A 20 -11.38 11.81 -19.02
CA LEU A 20 -10.73 11.61 -20.32
C LEU A 20 -9.20 11.87 -20.32
N PHE A 21 -8.66 12.65 -19.37
CA PHE A 21 -7.24 13.01 -19.36
C PHE A 21 -6.34 12.13 -18.45
N ALA A 22 -6.84 11.69 -17.30
CA ALA A 22 -6.20 10.61 -16.54
C ALA A 22 -6.02 9.37 -17.45
N LEU A 23 -7.01 9.16 -18.33
CA LEU A 23 -7.08 8.08 -19.30
C LEU A 23 -6.15 8.24 -20.52
N THR A 24 -5.87 9.45 -21.01
CA THR A 24 -4.88 9.65 -22.10
C THR A 24 -3.45 9.25 -21.71
N ARG A 25 -3.13 9.16 -20.41
CA ARG A 25 -1.87 8.56 -19.94
C ARG A 25 -1.95 7.06 -19.68
N VAL A 26 -3.12 6.42 -19.72
CA VAL A 26 -3.23 4.94 -19.71
C VAL A 26 -2.74 4.35 -21.04
N SER A 27 -2.88 5.07 -22.16
CA SER A 27 -2.18 4.74 -23.42
C SER A 27 -0.64 4.82 -23.31
N SER A 28 -0.16 5.47 -22.26
CA SER A 28 1.24 5.68 -21.91
C SER A 28 1.60 4.96 -20.61
N ALA A 29 0.85 3.92 -20.21
CA ALA A 29 1.25 3.01 -19.13
C ALA A 29 2.58 2.29 -19.45
N TYR A 30 3.01 2.34 -20.72
CA TYR A 30 4.32 1.90 -21.19
C TYR A 30 5.44 2.96 -21.03
N ASP A 31 5.09 4.23 -20.84
CA ASP A 31 6.02 5.33 -20.49
C ASP A 31 5.69 5.88 -19.08
N LEU A 32 5.18 5.03 -18.20
CA LEU A 32 5.37 5.30 -16.78
C LEU A 32 6.87 5.37 -16.58
N ASP A 33 7.32 6.54 -16.12
CA ASP A 33 8.71 6.78 -15.70
C ASP A 33 9.18 5.54 -14.93
N PRO A 34 10.38 4.98 -15.17
CA PRO A 34 10.95 3.96 -14.29
C PRO A 34 10.94 4.36 -12.79
N ASP A 35 10.69 5.64 -12.49
CA ASP A 35 10.48 6.21 -11.17
C ASP A 35 9.00 6.20 -10.66
N SER A 36 8.00 5.75 -11.44
CA SER A 36 6.68 5.47 -10.87
C SER A 36 6.80 4.17 -10.07
N GLU A 37 6.90 4.30 -8.76
CA GLU A 37 7.04 3.17 -7.84
C GLU A 37 5.95 2.12 -8.13
N GLY A 38 6.35 0.84 -8.15
CA GLY A 38 5.50 -0.26 -8.64
C GLY A 38 4.11 -0.32 -8.00
N TRP A 39 3.97 0.19 -6.77
CA TRP A 39 2.71 0.25 -6.04
C TRP A 39 1.74 1.34 -6.53
N GLU A 40 2.19 2.53 -6.96
CA GLU A 40 1.30 3.60 -7.45
C GLU A 40 0.61 3.13 -8.74
N ALA A 41 1.29 2.32 -9.55
CA ALA A 41 0.71 1.66 -10.71
C ALA A 41 -0.40 0.66 -10.30
N GLY A 42 -0.18 -0.17 -9.27
CA GLY A 42 -1.21 -1.06 -8.74
C GLY A 42 -2.41 -0.29 -8.19
N ALA A 43 -2.15 0.82 -7.51
CA ALA A 43 -3.17 1.71 -6.99
C ALA A 43 -3.98 2.42 -8.10
N LEU A 44 -3.32 2.81 -9.20
CA LEU A 44 -3.97 3.30 -10.41
C LEU A 44 -4.87 2.23 -11.02
N MET A 45 -4.42 0.98 -11.13
CA MET A 45 -5.24 -0.11 -11.67
C MET A 45 -6.50 -0.32 -10.83
N GLY A 46 -6.39 -0.28 -9.50
CA GLY A 46 -7.55 -0.31 -8.61
C GLY A 46 -8.52 0.87 -8.85
N THR A 47 -7.99 2.07 -9.10
CA THR A 47 -8.79 3.28 -9.39
C THR A 47 -9.47 3.18 -10.76
N MET A 48 -8.84 2.50 -11.72
CA MET A 48 -9.39 2.23 -13.04
C MET A 48 -10.49 1.15 -13.03
N ILE A 49 -10.36 0.15 -12.17
CA ILE A 49 -11.43 -0.81 -11.87
C ILE A 49 -12.64 -0.07 -11.30
N ASP A 50 -12.42 0.82 -10.32
CA ASP A 50 -13.48 1.68 -9.77
C ASP A 50 -14.10 2.58 -10.84
N TYR A 51 -13.30 3.14 -11.75
CA TYR A 51 -13.81 3.94 -12.86
C TYR A 51 -14.81 3.17 -13.71
N TRP A 52 -14.47 1.96 -14.15
CA TRP A 52 -15.39 1.10 -14.89
C TRP A 52 -16.62 0.76 -14.03
N TYR A 53 -16.39 0.38 -12.78
CA TYR A 53 -17.46 0.01 -11.87
C TYR A 53 -18.41 1.17 -11.59
N TYR A 54 -17.95 2.42 -11.53
CA TYR A 54 -18.80 3.58 -11.28
C TYR A 54 -19.51 4.08 -12.55
N THR A 55 -18.81 4.11 -13.69
CA THR A 55 -19.33 4.72 -14.92
C THR A 55 -20.01 3.73 -15.87
N GLY A 56 -19.61 2.46 -15.83
CA GLY A 56 -19.94 1.46 -16.83
C GLY A 56 -19.18 1.62 -18.15
N ASP A 57 -18.21 2.52 -18.23
CA ASP A 57 -17.35 2.70 -19.41
C ASP A 57 -16.26 1.62 -19.43
N ASP A 58 -16.28 0.77 -20.46
CA ASP A 58 -15.38 -0.37 -20.66
C ASP A 58 -14.18 -0.07 -21.55
N THR A 59 -14.01 1.18 -22.03
CA THR A 59 -12.98 1.59 -22.99
C THR A 59 -11.55 1.18 -22.58
N TRP A 60 -11.28 1.08 -21.28
CA TRP A 60 -9.93 0.87 -20.73
C TRP A 60 -9.72 -0.52 -20.14
N ASN A 61 -10.76 -1.36 -20.12
CA ASN A 61 -10.73 -2.63 -19.40
C ASN A 61 -9.58 -3.52 -19.89
N ASP A 62 -9.44 -3.69 -21.22
CA ASP A 62 -8.37 -4.51 -21.79
C ASP A 62 -6.96 -4.06 -21.37
N LYS A 63 -6.74 -2.74 -21.23
CA LYS A 63 -5.46 -2.19 -20.79
C LYS A 63 -5.22 -2.43 -19.30
N VAL A 64 -6.28 -2.33 -18.49
CA VAL A 64 -6.22 -2.60 -17.05
C VAL A 64 -5.94 -4.08 -16.81
N VAL A 65 -6.64 -4.99 -17.52
CA VAL A 65 -6.36 -6.43 -17.49
C VAL A 65 -4.91 -6.69 -17.87
N GLN A 66 -4.45 -6.15 -19.00
CA GLN A 66 -3.08 -6.33 -19.46
C GLN A 66 -2.05 -5.88 -18.43
N ALA A 67 -2.25 -4.71 -17.81
CA ALA A 67 -1.33 -4.16 -16.80
C ALA A 67 -1.33 -4.98 -15.50
N LEU A 68 -2.52 -5.38 -15.02
CA LEU A 68 -2.65 -6.27 -13.85
C LEU A 68 -1.92 -7.59 -14.07
N MET A 69 -2.06 -8.18 -15.25
CA MET A 69 -1.46 -9.48 -15.59
C MET A 69 0.04 -9.37 -15.89
N HIS A 70 0.52 -8.21 -16.33
CA HIS A 70 1.95 -8.00 -16.57
C HIS A 70 2.78 -8.00 -15.29
N GLN A 71 2.20 -7.58 -14.16
CA GLN A 71 2.92 -7.40 -12.89
C GLN A 71 2.79 -8.58 -11.92
N VAL A 72 2.10 -9.67 -12.30
CA VAL A 72 1.84 -10.81 -11.38
C VAL A 72 3.10 -11.56 -10.95
N GLY A 73 4.21 -11.43 -11.68
CA GLY A 73 5.45 -12.13 -11.40
C GLY A 73 5.44 -13.61 -11.83
N GLU A 74 6.55 -14.32 -11.63
CA GLU A 74 6.70 -15.73 -12.01
C GLU A 74 5.77 -16.65 -11.20
N PHE A 75 5.53 -16.30 -9.93
CA PHE A 75 4.75 -17.10 -8.98
C PHE A 75 3.31 -16.63 -8.80
N ASN A 76 2.83 -15.71 -9.65
CA ASN A 76 1.48 -15.14 -9.61
C ASN A 76 1.11 -14.56 -8.24
N ASP A 77 2.03 -13.81 -7.63
CA ASP A 77 1.92 -13.29 -6.27
C ASP A 77 2.20 -11.78 -6.16
N TYR A 78 2.32 -11.08 -7.30
CA TYR A 78 2.67 -9.68 -7.38
C TYR A 78 4.03 -9.33 -6.80
N MET A 79 4.99 -10.24 -6.87
CA MET A 79 6.39 -9.94 -6.55
C MET A 79 7.31 -10.19 -7.75
N PRO A 80 7.19 -9.39 -8.82
CA PRO A 80 8.04 -9.53 -9.99
C PRO A 80 9.51 -9.24 -9.65
N ASP A 81 10.44 -10.05 -10.19
CA ASP A 81 11.88 -9.94 -9.88
C ASP A 81 12.48 -8.55 -10.18
N ASN A 82 11.91 -7.83 -11.15
CA ASN A 82 12.36 -6.49 -11.52
C ASN A 82 12.10 -5.44 -10.43
N GLN A 83 11.24 -5.71 -9.45
CA GLN A 83 10.85 -4.76 -8.39
C GLN A 83 11.51 -5.04 -7.03
N THR A 84 12.36 -6.07 -6.93
CA THR A 84 12.97 -6.51 -5.65
C THR A 84 13.72 -5.43 -4.85
N LEU A 85 14.20 -4.36 -5.49
CA LEU A 85 14.90 -3.25 -4.84
C LEU A 85 13.96 -2.28 -4.09
N THR A 86 12.66 -2.31 -4.42
CA THR A 86 11.65 -1.40 -3.88
C THR A 86 10.48 -2.14 -3.25
N GLU A 87 10.35 -3.46 -3.47
CA GLU A 87 9.21 -4.26 -3.04
C GLU A 87 9.03 -4.34 -1.51
N GLY A 88 8.03 -3.61 -1.01
CA GLY A 88 7.46 -3.72 0.32
C GLY A 88 6.19 -4.56 0.37
N ASN A 89 5.74 -4.88 1.59
CA ASN A 89 4.46 -5.56 1.80
C ASN A 89 3.27 -4.63 1.49
N ASP A 90 3.44 -3.33 1.63
CA ASP A 90 2.51 -2.32 1.14
C ASP A 90 2.44 -2.30 -0.38
N ASP A 91 3.58 -2.35 -1.09
CA ASP A 91 3.60 -2.40 -2.56
C ASP A 91 2.78 -3.58 -3.09
N GLN A 92 3.16 -4.79 -2.66
CA GLN A 92 2.45 -6.03 -2.96
C GLN A 92 0.97 -5.96 -2.53
N GLY A 93 0.72 -5.33 -1.37
CA GLY A 93 -0.60 -5.16 -0.79
C GLY A 93 -1.53 -4.30 -1.65
N PHE A 94 -1.04 -3.23 -2.26
CA PHE A 94 -1.83 -2.39 -3.17
C PHE A 94 -2.29 -3.16 -4.41
N TRP A 95 -1.42 -4.00 -4.99
CA TRP A 95 -1.79 -4.91 -6.07
C TRP A 95 -2.85 -5.93 -5.62
N GLY A 96 -2.64 -6.56 -4.46
CA GLY A 96 -3.60 -7.48 -3.85
C GLY A 96 -4.98 -6.85 -3.63
N LEU A 97 -5.04 -5.62 -3.10
CA LEU A 97 -6.28 -4.88 -2.90
C LEU A 97 -6.95 -4.47 -4.22
N ALA A 98 -6.18 -4.21 -5.28
CA ALA A 98 -6.70 -3.91 -6.61
C ALA A 98 -7.41 -5.13 -7.21
N VAL A 99 -6.75 -6.31 -7.25
CA VAL A 99 -7.39 -7.54 -7.76
C VAL A 99 -8.52 -8.03 -6.88
N MET A 100 -8.45 -7.83 -5.56
CA MET A 100 -9.59 -8.09 -4.68
C MET A 100 -10.80 -7.22 -5.08
N SER A 101 -10.58 -5.96 -5.46
CA SER A 101 -11.65 -5.08 -5.96
C SER A 101 -12.18 -5.53 -7.32
N ALA A 102 -11.31 -6.04 -8.21
CA ALA A 102 -11.72 -6.63 -9.47
C ALA A 102 -12.68 -7.81 -9.28
N ALA A 103 -12.35 -8.72 -8.35
CA ALA A 103 -13.19 -9.88 -8.01
C ALA A 103 -14.55 -9.47 -7.39
N GLU A 104 -14.53 -8.47 -6.51
CA GLU A 104 -15.72 -7.93 -5.82
C GLU A 104 -16.64 -7.13 -6.74
N GLN A 105 -16.11 -6.45 -7.74
CA GLN A 105 -16.89 -5.60 -8.65
C GLN A 105 -17.29 -6.32 -9.95
N ARG A 106 -16.91 -7.61 -10.10
CA ARG A 106 -17.09 -8.40 -11.33
C ARG A 106 -16.43 -7.75 -12.54
N PHE A 107 -15.25 -7.19 -12.34
CA PHE A 107 -14.43 -6.69 -13.44
C PHE A 107 -14.16 -7.82 -14.44
N PRO A 108 -14.06 -7.55 -15.76
CA PRO A 108 -13.86 -8.61 -16.76
C PRO A 108 -12.71 -9.54 -16.40
N ASP A 109 -13.01 -10.83 -16.33
CA ASP A 109 -12.04 -11.86 -15.97
C ASP A 109 -10.89 -11.91 -17.01
N PRO A 110 -9.66 -12.21 -16.57
CA PRO A 110 -8.54 -12.39 -17.49
C PRO A 110 -8.75 -13.62 -18.40
N PRO A 111 -7.94 -13.78 -19.46
CA PRO A 111 -7.95 -14.98 -20.30
C PRO A 111 -7.85 -16.28 -19.48
N GLU A 112 -8.47 -17.37 -19.95
CA GLU A 112 -8.56 -18.65 -19.22
C GLU A 112 -7.19 -19.29 -18.89
N ASP A 113 -6.13 -18.92 -19.59
CA ASP A 113 -4.75 -19.37 -19.35
C ASP A 113 -3.99 -18.53 -18.32
N GLN A 114 -4.63 -17.51 -17.74
CA GLN A 114 -4.07 -16.61 -16.74
C GLN A 114 -4.76 -16.78 -15.37
N PRO A 115 -4.07 -16.44 -14.26
CA PRO A 115 -4.65 -16.56 -12.93
C PRO A 115 -5.85 -15.61 -12.74
N GLY A 116 -6.90 -16.10 -12.09
CA GLY A 116 -8.03 -15.26 -11.69
C GLY A 116 -7.65 -14.25 -10.60
N TYR A 117 -8.34 -13.11 -10.58
CA TYR A 117 -8.15 -12.05 -9.57
C TYR A 117 -8.27 -12.55 -8.12
N LEU A 118 -9.22 -13.46 -7.84
CA LEU A 118 -9.35 -14.05 -6.52
C LEU A 118 -8.09 -14.89 -6.16
N GLY A 119 -7.59 -15.70 -7.09
CA GLY A 119 -6.36 -16.47 -6.89
C GLY A 119 -5.14 -15.58 -6.62
N LEU A 120 -5.01 -14.47 -7.36
CA LEU A 120 -3.96 -13.48 -7.13
C LEU A 120 -4.07 -12.79 -5.76
N ALA A 121 -5.29 -12.42 -5.33
CA ALA A 121 -5.54 -11.88 -4.00
C ALA A 121 -5.15 -12.87 -2.89
N GLN A 122 -5.48 -14.16 -3.07
CA GLN A 122 -5.10 -15.23 -2.16
C GLN A 122 -3.58 -15.43 -2.12
N ALA A 123 -2.89 -15.33 -3.26
CA ALA A 123 -1.43 -15.42 -3.33
C ALA A 123 -0.71 -14.32 -2.54
N VAL A 124 -1.15 -13.06 -2.71
CA VAL A 124 -0.62 -11.93 -1.92
C VAL A 124 -0.85 -12.17 -0.43
N PHE A 125 -2.06 -12.57 -0.04
CA PHE A 125 -2.35 -12.86 1.36
C PHE A 125 -1.46 -13.99 1.91
N ASN A 126 -1.33 -15.11 1.18
CA ASN A 126 -0.60 -16.29 1.64
C ASN A 126 0.89 -15.98 1.84
N THR A 127 1.49 -15.25 0.90
CA THR A 127 2.90 -14.84 0.98
C THR A 127 3.14 -13.83 2.11
N GLN A 128 2.22 -12.88 2.34
CA GLN A 128 2.31 -11.95 3.46
C GLN A 128 2.11 -12.63 4.82
N ALA A 129 1.13 -13.53 4.94
CA ALA A 129 0.87 -14.28 6.16
C ALA A 129 2.12 -15.06 6.64
N ALA A 130 2.89 -15.62 5.69
CA ALA A 130 4.13 -16.31 5.98
C ALA A 130 5.28 -15.38 6.46
N ARG A 131 5.20 -14.07 6.18
CA ARG A 131 6.20 -13.06 6.57
C ARG A 131 5.92 -12.40 7.91
N TRP A 132 4.83 -12.77 8.59
CA TRP A 132 4.55 -12.29 9.94
C TRP A 132 5.76 -12.56 10.85
N ASP A 133 6.32 -11.51 11.45
CA ASP A 133 7.56 -11.59 12.24
C ASP A 133 7.23 -11.58 13.74
N PRO A 134 7.05 -12.76 14.39
CA PRO A 134 6.80 -12.83 15.83
C PRO A 134 8.04 -12.54 16.68
N GLY A 135 9.23 -12.54 16.07
CA GLY A 135 10.50 -12.33 16.80
C GLY A 135 10.71 -10.89 17.24
N HIS A 136 10.00 -9.94 16.62
CA HIS A 136 10.16 -8.50 16.86
C HIS A 136 8.82 -7.82 17.07
N CYS A 137 8.72 -6.96 18.09
CA CYS A 137 7.50 -6.22 18.41
C CYS A 137 6.26 -7.11 18.63
N GLY A 138 6.44 -8.37 19.02
CA GLY A 138 5.34 -9.31 19.29
C GLY A 138 4.54 -9.76 18.07
N GLY A 139 5.05 -9.55 16.85
CA GLY A 139 4.31 -9.79 15.60
C GLY A 139 4.44 -8.64 14.62
N GLY A 140 3.62 -8.65 13.58
CA GLY A 140 3.56 -7.61 12.55
C GLY A 140 4.48 -7.91 11.36
N LEU A 141 4.08 -7.44 10.19
CA LEU A 141 4.91 -7.40 9.00
C LEU A 141 5.93 -6.25 9.15
N ARG A 142 7.06 -6.41 8.47
CA ARG A 142 7.99 -5.32 8.21
C ARG A 142 7.47 -4.55 7.00
N TRP A 143 7.92 -3.30 6.85
CA TRP A 143 7.66 -2.55 5.63
C TRP A 143 8.20 -3.30 4.42
N GLN A 144 9.52 -3.51 4.39
CA GLN A 144 10.18 -4.16 3.26
C GLN A 144 10.10 -5.68 3.33
N ILE A 145 10.03 -6.33 2.17
CA ILE A 145 10.04 -7.81 2.07
C ILE A 145 11.47 -8.34 2.18
N PHE A 146 12.40 -7.71 1.47
CA PHE A 146 13.78 -8.16 1.37
C PHE A 146 14.67 -7.51 2.43
N ASN A 147 15.55 -8.30 3.05
CA ASN A 147 16.30 -7.87 4.23
C ASN A 147 17.34 -6.76 3.98
N TRP A 148 17.80 -6.61 2.73
CA TRP A 148 18.76 -5.58 2.31
C TRP A 148 18.09 -4.27 1.92
N ASN A 149 16.76 -4.24 1.80
CA ASN A 149 16.04 -3.01 1.45
C ASN A 149 16.04 -2.05 2.65
N LYS A 150 16.24 -0.78 2.36
CA LYS A 150 16.16 0.30 3.37
C LYS A 150 14.74 0.34 3.93
N GLY A 151 14.61 0.27 5.25
CA GLY A 151 13.31 0.22 5.92
C GLY A 151 12.87 -1.20 6.34
N PHE A 152 13.69 -2.23 6.11
CA PHE A 152 13.41 -3.58 6.64
C PHE A 152 13.34 -3.65 8.17
N ASP A 153 13.96 -2.70 8.88
CA ASP A 153 13.88 -2.56 10.33
C ASP A 153 12.67 -1.72 10.80
N TYR A 154 11.85 -1.22 9.87
CA TYR A 154 10.67 -0.42 10.13
C TYR A 154 9.41 -1.29 9.97
N LYS A 155 8.50 -1.25 10.95
CA LYS A 155 7.14 -1.81 10.82
C LYS A 155 6.21 -0.62 10.63
N ASN A 156 5.73 -0.44 9.40
CA ASN A 156 4.83 0.65 9.06
C ASN A 156 3.36 0.21 9.15
N THR A 157 2.46 1.17 9.35
CA THR A 157 1.03 0.93 9.49
C THR A 157 0.39 0.51 8.17
N ILE A 158 0.88 1.01 7.04
CA ILE A 158 0.29 0.70 5.72
C ILE A 158 0.46 -0.78 5.34
N SER A 159 1.61 -1.42 5.63
CA SER A 159 1.80 -2.86 5.38
C SER A 159 0.80 -3.69 6.18
N GLN A 160 0.58 -3.32 7.45
CA GLN A 160 -0.41 -3.96 8.30
C GLN A 160 -1.82 -3.74 7.79
N GLY A 161 -2.12 -2.51 7.38
CA GLY A 161 -3.43 -2.10 6.89
C GLY A 161 -3.80 -2.84 5.61
N CYS A 162 -2.90 -2.94 4.63
CA CYS A 162 -3.13 -3.69 3.40
C CYS A 162 -3.39 -5.17 3.70
N PHE A 163 -2.56 -5.80 4.55
CA PHE A 163 -2.75 -7.19 4.94
C PHE A 163 -4.08 -7.42 5.67
N PHE A 164 -4.42 -6.54 6.62
CA PHE A 164 -5.69 -6.56 7.35
C PHE A 164 -6.90 -6.42 6.41
N ALA A 165 -6.89 -5.42 5.53
CA ALA A 165 -7.98 -5.18 4.60
C ALA A 165 -8.15 -6.33 3.60
N LEU A 166 -7.04 -6.89 3.09
CA LEU A 166 -7.07 -8.03 2.19
C LEU A 166 -7.62 -9.28 2.90
N ALA A 167 -7.18 -9.56 4.12
CA ALA A 167 -7.67 -10.66 4.94
C ALA A 167 -9.18 -10.54 5.23
N ALA A 168 -9.63 -9.36 5.68
CA ALA A 168 -11.04 -9.11 5.97
C ALA A 168 -11.93 -9.28 4.73
N ARG A 169 -11.49 -8.77 3.58
CA ARG A 169 -12.21 -8.87 2.31
C ARG A 169 -12.23 -10.28 1.74
N LEU A 170 -11.13 -11.02 1.83
CA LEU A 170 -11.09 -12.44 1.49
C LEU A 170 -12.04 -13.25 2.38
N ALA A 171 -12.10 -12.95 3.68
CA ALA A 171 -13.05 -13.58 4.60
C ALA A 171 -14.50 -13.32 4.19
N LEU A 172 -14.84 -12.07 3.88
CA LEU A 172 -16.16 -11.67 3.41
C LEU A 172 -16.52 -12.31 2.07
N TYR A 173 -15.58 -12.34 1.12
CA TYR A 173 -15.82 -12.86 -0.22
C TYR A 173 -15.97 -14.38 -0.26
N THR A 174 -15.13 -15.10 0.49
CA THR A 174 -15.03 -16.57 0.44
C THR A 174 -15.84 -17.27 1.53
N GLY A 175 -16.12 -16.59 2.64
CA GLY A 175 -16.68 -17.19 3.86
C GLY A 175 -15.69 -18.04 4.66
N ASN A 176 -14.40 -18.04 4.31
CA ASN A 176 -13.38 -18.80 5.03
C ASN A 176 -12.93 -18.04 6.31
N SER A 177 -13.11 -18.68 7.47
CA SER A 177 -12.81 -18.10 8.78
C SER A 177 -11.32 -17.86 9.04
N SER A 178 -10.42 -18.61 8.40
CA SER A 178 -8.98 -18.42 8.59
C SER A 178 -8.52 -17.03 8.17
N TYR A 179 -9.12 -16.44 7.13
CA TYR A 179 -8.84 -15.06 6.75
C TYR A 179 -9.33 -14.06 7.82
N ALA A 180 -10.50 -14.29 8.41
CA ALA A 180 -11.02 -13.45 9.49
C ALA A 180 -10.13 -13.51 10.75
N GLU A 181 -9.60 -14.69 11.10
CA GLU A 181 -8.66 -14.85 12.21
C GLU A 181 -7.37 -14.05 12.00
N TRP A 182 -6.86 -13.99 10.77
CA TRP A 182 -5.72 -13.14 10.42
C TRP A 182 -6.06 -11.66 10.45
N ALA A 183 -7.27 -11.28 10.05
CA ALA A 183 -7.74 -9.90 10.17
C ALA A 183 -7.79 -9.45 11.63
N GLU A 184 -8.40 -10.23 12.52
CA GLU A 184 -8.42 -9.97 13.98
C GLU A 184 -7.01 -9.89 14.56
N ARG A 185 -6.14 -10.85 14.23
CA ARG A 185 -4.74 -10.85 14.68
C ARG A 185 -4.01 -9.57 14.30
N THR A 186 -4.21 -9.11 13.07
CA THR A 186 -3.53 -7.92 12.55
C THR A 186 -4.07 -6.67 13.22
N TRP A 187 -5.39 -6.58 13.43
CA TRP A 187 -6.03 -5.50 14.17
C TRP A 187 -5.52 -5.43 15.61
N ASP A 188 -5.59 -6.53 16.34
CA ASP A 188 -5.18 -6.62 17.74
C ASP A 188 -3.72 -6.25 17.92
N TRP A 189 -2.84 -6.74 17.03
CA TRP A 189 -1.42 -6.37 17.05
C TRP A 189 -1.24 -4.86 16.83
N THR A 190 -1.90 -4.28 15.83
CA THR A 190 -1.77 -2.86 15.48
C THR A 190 -2.23 -1.95 16.63
N LYS A 191 -3.31 -2.32 17.30
CA LYS A 191 -3.78 -1.67 18.53
C LYS A 191 -2.79 -1.85 19.68
N ALA A 192 -2.28 -3.06 19.90
CA ALA A 192 -1.38 -3.37 21.02
C ALA A 192 -0.04 -2.64 20.94
N VAL A 193 0.52 -2.44 19.73
CA VAL A 193 1.77 -1.67 19.54
C VAL A 193 1.55 -0.16 19.55
N GLY A 194 0.30 0.31 19.56
CA GLY A 194 -0.04 1.73 19.62
C GLY A 194 0.02 2.47 18.29
N PHE A 195 0.02 1.76 17.16
CA PHE A 195 -0.10 2.40 15.83
C PHE A 195 -1.50 2.99 15.62
N ILE A 196 -2.51 2.38 16.25
CA ILE A 196 -3.83 2.95 16.43
C ILE A 196 -4.03 3.21 17.92
N ASP A 197 -4.05 4.48 18.32
CA ASP A 197 -4.21 4.85 19.73
C ASP A 197 -5.66 4.69 20.22
N ASP A 198 -5.90 4.97 21.50
CA ASP A 198 -7.22 4.84 22.12
C ASP A 198 -8.23 5.88 21.58
N ASN A 199 -7.76 6.94 20.94
CA ASN A 199 -8.60 7.91 20.23
C ASN A 199 -8.80 7.54 18.75
N TYR A 200 -8.32 6.37 18.32
CA TYR A 200 -8.33 5.90 16.94
C TYR A 200 -7.51 6.75 15.96
N SER A 201 -6.59 7.58 16.46
CA SER A 201 -5.56 8.21 15.64
C SER A 201 -4.66 7.12 15.06
N VAL A 202 -4.40 7.18 13.75
CA VAL A 202 -3.64 6.15 13.04
C VAL A 202 -2.29 6.72 12.61
N PHE A 203 -1.22 6.28 13.29
CA PHE A 203 0.15 6.74 13.09
C PHE A 203 0.90 5.94 12.04
N ASP A 204 2.12 6.36 11.69
CA ASP A 204 2.85 5.84 10.54
C ASP A 204 3.55 4.49 10.80
N GLY A 205 4.02 4.27 12.03
CA GLY A 205 4.70 3.04 12.43
C GLY A 205 5.85 3.27 13.38
N ALA A 206 6.76 2.29 13.52
CA ALA A 206 7.92 2.38 14.38
C ALA A 206 9.07 1.43 13.99
N HIS A 207 10.27 1.73 14.48
CA HIS A 207 11.47 0.93 14.25
C HIS A 207 11.62 -0.21 15.28
N ILE A 208 12.01 -1.38 14.79
CA ILE A 208 12.24 -2.61 15.56
C ILE A 208 13.30 -2.46 16.67
N PRO A 209 14.45 -1.78 16.46
CA PRO A 209 15.43 -1.57 17.52
C PRO A 209 14.87 -0.91 18.79
N THR A 210 13.78 -0.15 18.68
CA THR A 210 13.07 0.46 19.82
C THR A 210 11.91 -0.39 20.33
N ASN A 211 11.85 -1.66 19.95
CA ASN A 211 10.72 -2.57 20.17
C ASN A 211 9.37 -1.96 19.71
N CYS A 212 9.40 -1.20 18.60
CA CYS A 212 8.27 -0.47 18.06
C CYS A 212 7.61 0.53 19.03
N THR A 213 8.33 1.02 20.05
CA THR A 213 7.77 1.94 21.05
C THR A 213 7.97 3.42 20.70
N ASN A 214 8.94 3.75 19.85
CA ASN A 214 9.14 5.11 19.34
C ASN A 214 8.29 5.33 18.09
N ILE A 215 7.02 5.66 18.30
CA ILE A 215 6.03 5.85 17.22
C ILE A 215 6.38 7.09 16.38
N VAL A 216 6.39 6.93 15.06
CA VAL A 216 6.46 8.03 14.10
C VAL A 216 5.08 8.69 14.05
N PRO A 217 4.95 9.96 14.49
CA PRO A 217 3.64 10.54 14.82
C PRO A 217 2.85 11.06 13.60
N TYR A 218 3.33 10.83 12.39
CA TYR A 218 2.64 11.29 11.19
C TYR A 218 1.34 10.53 11.00
N GLN A 219 0.29 11.28 10.66
CA GLN A 219 -1.01 10.73 10.27
C GLN A 219 -1.19 10.97 8.77
N TRP A 220 -1.36 9.88 8.04
CA TRP A 220 -1.56 9.89 6.60
C TRP A 220 -2.96 9.38 6.29
N SER A 221 -3.66 10.02 5.34
CA SER A 221 -5.09 9.73 5.10
C SER A 221 -5.34 8.27 4.69
N TYR A 222 -4.40 7.69 3.94
CA TYR A 222 -4.48 6.30 3.51
C TYR A 222 -4.32 5.28 4.66
N ASN A 223 -3.60 5.61 5.74
CA ASN A 223 -3.40 4.70 6.87
C ASN A 223 -4.73 4.47 7.58
N VAL A 224 -5.46 5.54 7.93
CA VAL A 224 -6.80 5.37 8.51
C VAL A 224 -7.78 4.77 7.49
N GLY A 225 -7.67 5.16 6.22
CA GLY A 225 -8.56 4.68 5.15
C GLY A 225 -8.48 3.17 4.93
N VAL A 226 -7.28 2.57 4.97
CA VAL A 226 -7.13 1.13 4.72
C VAL A 226 -7.71 0.30 5.88
N PHE A 227 -7.59 0.80 7.12
CA PHE A 227 -8.24 0.17 8.27
C PHE A 227 -9.76 0.34 8.23
N ILE A 228 -10.30 1.46 7.73
CA ILE A 228 -11.74 1.62 7.48
C ILE A 228 -12.22 0.57 6.47
N ASN A 229 -11.45 0.35 5.40
CA ASN A 229 -11.78 -0.67 4.39
C ASN A 229 -11.92 -2.06 5.05
N GLY A 230 -10.89 -2.53 5.74
CA GLY A 230 -10.91 -3.83 6.41
C GLY A 230 -11.97 -3.94 7.51
N ALA A 231 -12.12 -2.91 8.36
CA ALA A 231 -13.10 -2.91 9.45
C ALA A 231 -14.54 -2.93 8.91
N SER A 232 -14.80 -2.27 7.78
CA SER A 232 -16.12 -2.31 7.15
C SER A 232 -16.45 -3.68 6.55
N ALA A 233 -15.46 -4.39 6.00
CA ALA A 233 -15.62 -5.77 5.57
C ALA A 233 -15.87 -6.72 6.76
N MET A 234 -15.12 -6.57 7.87
CA MET A 234 -15.34 -7.35 9.10
C MET A 234 -16.70 -7.08 9.74
N TYR A 235 -17.15 -5.81 9.77
CA TYR A 235 -18.47 -5.45 10.25
C TYR A 235 -19.57 -6.09 9.40
N ASN A 236 -19.46 -6.05 8.07
CA ASN A 236 -20.44 -6.68 7.19
C ASN A 236 -20.44 -8.21 7.28
N LEU A 237 -19.28 -8.83 7.50
CA LEU A 237 -19.15 -10.27 7.71
C LEU A 237 -19.78 -10.73 9.02
N THR A 238 -19.54 -10.00 10.12
CA THR A 238 -19.87 -10.46 11.48
C THR A 238 -21.16 -9.87 12.04
N GLY A 239 -21.52 -8.66 11.62
CA GLY A 239 -22.59 -7.86 12.23
C GLY A 239 -22.36 -7.48 13.69
N SER A 240 -21.12 -7.59 14.20
CA SER A 240 -20.84 -7.40 15.63
C SER A 240 -20.80 -5.92 16.04
N ASP A 241 -21.25 -5.64 17.27
CA ASP A 241 -21.17 -4.29 17.86
C ASP A 241 -19.72 -3.82 18.01
N GLU A 242 -18.81 -4.75 18.27
CA GLU A 242 -17.37 -4.45 18.39
C GLU A 242 -16.78 -3.94 17.07
N TRP A 243 -17.01 -4.64 15.94
CA TRP A 243 -16.54 -4.16 14.65
C TRP A 243 -17.24 -2.88 14.21
N LYS A 244 -18.50 -2.70 14.62
CA LYS A 244 -19.21 -1.44 14.41
C LYS A 244 -18.55 -0.27 15.14
N GLU A 245 -18.23 -0.43 16.43
CA GLU A 245 -17.58 0.60 17.24
C GLU A 245 -16.20 0.96 16.68
N ARG A 246 -15.40 -0.06 16.31
CA ARG A 246 -14.09 0.11 15.67
C ARG A 246 -14.21 0.91 14.38
N LEU A 247 -15.16 0.54 13.50
CA LEU A 247 -15.39 1.21 12.22
C LEU A 247 -15.85 2.66 12.40
N ASP A 248 -16.87 2.88 13.23
CA ASP A 248 -17.42 4.23 13.48
C ASP A 248 -16.34 5.17 14.04
N SER A 249 -15.49 4.66 14.93
CA SER A 249 -14.39 5.43 15.53
C SER A 249 -13.29 5.77 14.54
N LEU A 250 -12.90 4.83 13.66
CA LEU A 250 -11.95 5.11 12.58
C LEU A 250 -12.50 6.14 11.59
N VAL A 251 -13.78 6.04 11.22
CA VAL A 251 -14.42 7.00 10.32
C VAL A 251 -14.46 8.39 10.96
N ASN A 252 -14.72 8.48 12.26
CA ASN A 252 -14.61 9.73 13.01
C ASN A 252 -13.17 10.27 13.04
N ALA A 253 -12.17 9.41 13.21
CA ALA A 253 -10.75 9.80 13.21
C ALA A 253 -10.31 10.44 11.87
N THR A 254 -11.04 10.21 10.77
CA THR A 254 -10.77 10.90 9.50
C THR A 254 -10.98 12.41 9.55
N ASP A 255 -11.70 12.94 10.55
CA ASP A 255 -11.99 14.37 10.70
C ASP A 255 -10.74 15.25 10.79
N VAL A 256 -9.57 14.68 11.10
CA VAL A 256 -8.29 15.41 11.05
C VAL A 256 -7.94 15.83 9.62
N PHE A 257 -8.31 15.03 8.61
CA PHE A 257 -8.02 15.28 7.20
C PHE A 257 -9.05 16.18 6.51
N PHE A 258 -10.10 16.64 7.21
CA PHE A 258 -11.13 17.51 6.63
C PHE A 258 -11.08 18.92 7.23
N VAL A 259 -10.79 19.89 6.37
CA VAL A 259 -10.57 21.30 6.73
C VAL A 259 -11.60 22.22 6.06
N GLY A 260 -11.42 23.53 6.23
CA GLY A 260 -12.36 24.57 5.78
C GLY A 260 -13.44 24.88 6.84
N ASP A 261 -14.26 25.88 6.56
CA ASP A 261 -15.27 26.38 7.52
C ASP A 261 -16.25 25.30 7.98
N ASN A 262 -16.58 24.37 7.08
CA ASN A 262 -17.48 23.24 7.34
C ASN A 262 -16.75 21.93 7.71
N ARG A 263 -15.42 21.92 7.75
CA ARG A 263 -14.59 20.72 7.98
C ARG A 263 -14.95 19.56 7.05
N ASP A 264 -14.98 19.84 5.75
CA ASP A 264 -15.47 18.93 4.70
C ASP A 264 -14.59 18.86 3.44
N ILE A 265 -13.47 19.62 3.39
CA ILE A 265 -12.51 19.56 2.28
C ILE A 265 -11.28 18.75 2.70
N MET A 266 -10.97 17.70 1.95
CA MET A 266 -9.86 16.79 2.25
C MET A 266 -8.47 17.43 2.04
N GLN A 267 -7.57 17.26 3.00
CA GLN A 267 -6.20 17.78 3.04
C GLN A 267 -5.24 16.78 3.70
N GLU A 268 -4.03 16.60 3.15
CA GLU A 268 -2.96 15.85 3.82
C GLU A 268 -2.30 16.71 4.90
N VAL A 269 -2.65 16.43 6.16
CA VAL A 269 -2.28 17.28 7.31
C VAL A 269 -0.78 17.36 7.57
N ALA A 270 -0.03 16.30 7.22
CA ALA A 270 1.38 16.21 7.52
C ALA A 270 2.28 16.95 6.51
N CYS A 271 1.83 17.16 5.27
CA CYS A 271 2.70 17.66 4.20
C CYS A 271 2.12 18.79 3.35
N GLU A 272 0.79 18.91 3.21
CA GLU A 272 0.18 19.77 2.19
C GLU A 272 0.29 21.26 2.53
N THR A 273 0.14 21.61 3.82
CA THR A 273 0.20 22.99 4.30
C THR A 273 1.61 23.57 4.29
N VAL A 274 2.62 22.71 4.28
CA VAL A 274 4.05 23.06 4.27
C VAL A 274 4.71 22.79 2.92
N GLU A 275 3.96 22.33 1.92
CA GLU A 275 4.42 22.09 0.55
C GLU A 275 5.56 21.04 0.44
N LEU A 276 5.54 20.04 1.32
CA LEU A 276 6.56 18.98 1.37
C LEU A 276 6.02 17.60 1.03
N CYS A 277 4.86 17.53 0.34
CA CYS A 277 4.32 16.23 -0.08
C CYS A 277 5.19 15.59 -1.17
N ASN A 278 5.72 14.40 -0.90
CA ASN A 278 6.43 13.62 -1.91
C ASN A 278 5.44 13.03 -2.97
N ASN A 279 5.96 12.29 -3.95
CA ASN A 279 5.14 11.70 -5.01
C ASN A 279 4.03 10.78 -4.45
N ASP A 280 4.36 9.95 -3.46
CA ASP A 280 3.42 9.02 -2.82
C ASP A 280 2.25 9.77 -2.18
N GLN A 281 2.58 10.78 -1.37
CA GLN A 281 1.62 11.56 -0.60
C GLN A 281 0.68 12.37 -1.50
N GLN A 282 1.09 12.64 -2.74
CA GLN A 282 0.23 13.24 -3.77
C GLN A 282 -0.83 12.26 -4.31
N SER A 283 -0.92 11.04 -3.82
CA SER A 283 -1.95 10.06 -4.20
C SER A 283 -2.86 9.65 -3.02
N PHE A 284 -2.49 9.93 -1.77
CA PHE A 284 -3.13 9.36 -0.57
C PHE A 284 -4.63 9.67 -0.44
N LYS A 285 -5.06 10.89 -0.77
CA LYS A 285 -6.49 11.27 -0.78
C LYS A 285 -7.32 10.40 -1.72
N THR A 286 -6.73 9.84 -2.78
CA THR A 286 -7.39 8.89 -3.68
C THR A 286 -7.90 7.70 -2.87
N TYR A 287 -7.04 7.12 -2.03
CA TYR A 287 -7.30 5.87 -1.34
C TYR A 287 -8.31 6.08 -0.22
N LEU A 288 -8.17 7.15 0.58
CA LEU A 288 -9.19 7.51 1.56
C LEU A 288 -10.56 7.71 0.91
N THR A 289 -10.61 8.40 -0.24
CA THR A 289 -11.88 8.63 -0.97
C THR A 289 -12.49 7.33 -1.51
N ARG A 290 -11.68 6.39 -2.01
CA ARG A 290 -12.14 5.07 -2.49
C ARG A 290 -12.74 4.27 -1.36
N TRP A 291 -11.99 4.15 -0.27
CA TRP A 291 -12.33 3.27 0.82
C TRP A 291 -13.52 3.80 1.63
N LEU A 292 -13.62 5.12 1.84
CA LEU A 292 -14.82 5.73 2.42
C LEU A 292 -16.07 5.48 1.54
N ALA A 293 -15.93 5.62 0.21
CA ALA A 293 -17.04 5.35 -0.69
C ALA A 293 -17.46 3.87 -0.65
N ALA A 294 -16.51 2.94 -0.70
CA ALA A 294 -16.77 1.50 -0.58
C ALA A 294 -17.46 1.15 0.75
N THR A 295 -17.03 1.75 1.87
CA THR A 295 -17.65 1.55 3.19
C THR A 295 -19.14 1.89 3.20
N THR A 296 -19.62 2.84 2.41
CA THR A 296 -21.07 3.13 2.33
C THR A 296 -21.91 1.96 1.83
N LYS A 297 -21.30 0.99 1.12
CA LYS A 297 -21.96 -0.25 0.66
C LYS A 297 -22.09 -1.30 1.75
N TRP A 298 -21.07 -1.41 2.60
CA TRP A 298 -21.01 -2.42 3.66
C TRP A 298 -21.52 -1.92 5.01
N ALA A 299 -21.53 -0.60 5.23
CA ALA A 299 -22.00 0.06 6.44
C ALA A 299 -22.89 1.27 6.10
N PRO A 300 -24.14 1.05 5.62
CA PRO A 300 -25.00 2.13 5.16
C PRO A 300 -25.30 3.21 6.20
N HIS A 301 -25.22 2.90 7.50
CA HIS A 301 -25.42 3.87 8.58
C HIS A 301 -24.40 5.01 8.60
N LEU A 302 -23.26 4.86 7.93
CA LEU A 302 -22.22 5.90 7.81
C LEU A 302 -22.40 6.79 6.58
N THR A 303 -23.34 6.49 5.69
CA THR A 303 -23.52 7.21 4.42
C THR A 303 -23.74 8.71 4.62
N ASP A 304 -24.57 9.09 5.59
CA ASP A 304 -24.91 10.49 5.86
C ASP A 304 -23.75 11.28 6.49
N TYR A 305 -22.78 10.59 7.08
CA TYR A 305 -21.56 11.21 7.58
C TYR A 305 -20.49 11.32 6.47
N ILE A 306 -20.31 10.26 5.68
CA ILE A 306 -19.25 10.15 4.67
C ILE A 306 -19.56 10.99 3.42
N MET A 307 -20.74 10.83 2.83
CA MET A 307 -21.02 11.38 1.51
C MET A 307 -21.00 12.91 1.42
N PRO A 308 -21.43 13.68 2.45
CA PRO A 308 -21.27 15.14 2.42
C PRO A 308 -19.81 15.59 2.29
N LYS A 309 -18.89 14.94 3.00
CA LYS A 309 -17.45 15.23 2.96
C LYS A 309 -16.85 14.90 1.59
N LEU A 310 -17.19 13.74 1.02
CA LEU A 310 -16.74 13.36 -0.33
C LEU A 310 -17.28 14.33 -1.40
N ARG A 311 -18.55 14.76 -1.28
CA ARG A 311 -19.15 15.75 -2.19
C ARG A 311 -18.47 17.11 -2.13
N ALA A 312 -18.25 17.63 -0.92
CA ALA A 312 -17.58 18.92 -0.73
C ALA A 312 -16.13 18.88 -1.26
N SER A 313 -15.39 17.82 -0.93
CA SER A 313 -14.04 17.58 -1.45
C SER A 313 -14.01 17.47 -2.97
N SER A 314 -14.99 16.80 -3.59
CA SER A 314 -15.11 16.71 -5.05
C SER A 314 -15.32 18.06 -5.73
N ILE A 315 -16.19 18.91 -5.16
CA ILE A 315 -16.42 20.27 -5.67
C ILE A 315 -15.14 21.10 -5.54
N ALA A 316 -14.45 20.99 -4.41
CA ALA A 316 -13.19 21.68 -4.16
C ALA A 316 -12.09 21.23 -5.16
N ALA A 317 -11.90 19.92 -5.33
CA ALA A 317 -10.96 19.35 -6.30
C ALA A 317 -11.25 19.83 -7.73
N ALA A 318 -12.51 19.74 -8.18
CA ALA A 318 -12.90 20.19 -9.51
C ALA A 318 -12.67 21.71 -9.73
N SER A 319 -12.66 22.50 -8.66
CA SER A 319 -12.38 23.94 -8.73
C SER A 319 -10.91 24.27 -8.96
N THR A 320 -9.99 23.38 -8.59
CA THR A 320 -8.53 23.57 -8.76
C THR A 320 -7.98 22.92 -10.02
N CYS A 321 -8.79 22.12 -10.72
CA CYS A 321 -8.50 21.55 -12.04
C CYS A 321 -8.54 22.61 -13.16
N VAL A 322 -7.65 23.60 -13.11
CA VAL A 322 -7.55 24.72 -14.05
C VAL A 322 -6.14 24.88 -14.64
N GLY A 323 -5.27 23.90 -14.40
CA GLY A 323 -3.84 23.95 -14.69
C GLY A 323 -3.39 23.36 -16.02
N GLY A 324 -2.09 23.45 -16.29
CA GLY A 324 -1.40 22.86 -17.45
C GLY A 324 -1.80 23.42 -18.81
N ASP A 325 -1.14 22.93 -19.87
CA ASP A 325 -1.32 23.42 -21.25
C ASP A 325 -2.75 23.26 -21.79
N ASN A 326 -3.51 22.33 -21.21
CA ASN A 326 -4.89 22.03 -21.58
C ASN A 326 -5.92 22.77 -20.70
N GLY A 327 -5.49 23.56 -19.71
CA GLY A 327 -6.34 24.32 -18.80
C GLY A 327 -7.23 23.48 -17.87
N ARG A 328 -6.87 22.21 -17.61
CA ARG A 328 -7.68 21.27 -16.80
C ARG A 328 -6.87 20.32 -15.92
N MET A 329 -5.55 20.49 -15.81
CA MET A 329 -4.75 19.67 -14.88
C MET A 329 -5.15 19.98 -13.44
N CYS A 330 -5.32 18.93 -12.66
CA CYS A 330 -5.68 19.00 -11.24
C CYS A 330 -4.44 19.01 -10.36
N GLY A 331 -4.49 19.83 -9.31
CA GLY A 331 -3.47 19.91 -8.26
C GLY A 331 -3.82 19.12 -7.00
N LEU A 332 -2.95 19.20 -6.00
CA LEU A 332 -3.09 18.59 -4.67
C LEU A 332 -3.94 19.45 -3.72
N LYS A 333 -3.75 20.78 -3.76
CA LYS A 333 -4.31 21.73 -2.78
C LYS A 333 -5.74 22.15 -3.08
N TRP A 334 -6.71 21.34 -2.66
CA TRP A 334 -8.14 21.60 -2.92
C TRP A 334 -8.73 22.76 -2.12
N THR A 335 -8.06 23.20 -1.06
CA THR A 335 -8.45 24.36 -0.24
C THR A 335 -8.21 25.69 -0.96
N GLU A 336 -7.31 25.73 -1.94
CA GLU A 336 -7.01 26.92 -2.74
C GLU A 336 -7.94 27.05 -3.95
N GLN A 337 -9.25 27.18 -3.69
CA GLN A 337 -10.29 27.16 -4.73
C GLN A 337 -9.99 28.09 -5.92
N GLY A 338 -10.10 27.55 -7.13
CA GLY A 338 -9.85 28.28 -8.37
C GLY A 338 -8.38 28.48 -8.72
N LYS A 339 -7.44 27.98 -7.91
CA LYS A 339 -6.00 28.03 -8.18
C LYS A 339 -5.45 26.63 -8.40
N TRP A 340 -4.54 26.52 -9.36
CA TRP A 340 -3.72 25.34 -9.55
C TRP A 340 -2.37 25.57 -8.87
N ASP A 341 -1.90 24.56 -8.13
CA ASP A 341 -0.65 24.61 -7.35
C ASP A 341 0.60 24.27 -8.16
N GLY A 342 0.46 24.07 -9.48
CA GLY A 342 1.55 23.73 -10.38
C GLY A 342 1.95 22.26 -10.37
N LEU A 343 1.36 21.43 -9.50
CA LEU A 343 1.63 20.01 -9.46
C LEU A 343 0.95 19.28 -10.61
N GLN A 344 1.70 18.38 -11.24
CA GLN A 344 1.24 17.54 -12.33
C GLN A 344 1.84 16.14 -12.15
N GLY A 345 1.00 15.13 -12.18
CA GLY A 345 1.43 13.73 -11.99
C GLY A 345 0.24 12.79 -11.95
N VAL A 346 0.52 11.49 -11.86
CA VAL A 346 -0.49 10.44 -11.76
C VAL A 346 -1.31 10.61 -10.47
N GLY A 347 -0.66 10.72 -9.31
CA GLY A 347 -1.30 11.01 -8.03
C GLY A 347 -2.34 12.15 -8.06
N PRO A 348 -1.98 13.41 -8.37
CA PRO A 348 -2.94 14.51 -8.39
C PRO A 348 -4.14 14.31 -9.33
N GLN A 349 -3.93 13.65 -10.48
CA GLN A 349 -5.04 13.32 -11.38
C GLN A 349 -5.92 12.21 -10.81
N MET A 350 -5.32 11.17 -10.22
CA MET A 350 -6.05 10.08 -9.57
C MET A 350 -6.94 10.59 -8.45
N MET A 351 -6.42 11.47 -7.58
CA MET A 351 -7.19 12.01 -6.46
C MET A 351 -8.44 12.76 -6.95
N ALA A 352 -8.28 13.64 -7.94
CA ALA A 352 -9.39 14.42 -8.48
C ALA A 352 -10.41 13.55 -9.23
N MET A 353 -9.94 12.59 -10.02
CA MET A 353 -10.80 11.62 -10.71
C MET A 353 -11.64 10.84 -9.69
N GLN A 354 -10.99 10.30 -8.68
CA GLN A 354 -11.64 9.48 -7.68
C GLN A 354 -12.61 10.26 -6.80
N ALA A 355 -12.25 11.49 -6.40
CA ALA A 355 -13.16 12.38 -5.68
C ALA A 355 -14.45 12.63 -6.47
N ALA A 356 -14.36 12.76 -7.80
CA ALA A 356 -15.54 12.88 -8.65
C ALA A 356 -16.36 11.58 -8.73
N LEU A 357 -15.70 10.44 -8.99
CA LEU A 357 -16.35 9.14 -9.19
C LEU A 357 -17.05 8.61 -7.93
N SER A 358 -16.48 8.81 -6.74
CA SER A 358 -17.07 8.32 -5.49
C SER A 358 -18.50 8.85 -5.24
N ASN A 359 -18.90 9.98 -5.85
CA ASN A 359 -20.25 10.55 -5.69
C ASN A 359 -21.37 9.71 -6.31
N ILE A 360 -21.06 8.78 -7.20
CA ILE A 360 -22.05 7.91 -7.85
C ILE A 360 -22.07 6.49 -7.27
N VAL A 361 -21.37 6.23 -6.16
CA VAL A 361 -21.36 4.92 -5.50
C VAL A 361 -22.75 4.38 -5.17
N ALA A 362 -23.67 5.24 -4.75
CA ALA A 362 -25.02 4.85 -4.36
C ALA A 362 -25.85 4.25 -5.51
N SER A 363 -25.55 4.59 -6.78
CA SER A 363 -26.28 4.07 -7.94
C SER A 363 -25.70 2.78 -8.52
N ARG A 364 -24.65 2.23 -7.91
CA ARG A 364 -24.00 0.99 -8.36
C ARG A 364 -24.48 -0.22 -7.55
N PRO A 365 -24.41 -1.45 -8.10
CA PRO A 365 -24.71 -2.68 -7.35
C PRO A 365 -23.80 -2.83 -6.13
N ASP A 366 -24.15 -3.67 -5.17
CA ASP A 366 -23.23 -3.94 -4.06
C ASP A 366 -22.11 -4.91 -4.50
N PRO A 367 -20.92 -4.87 -3.87
CA PRO A 367 -19.85 -5.83 -4.14
C PRO A 367 -20.32 -7.27 -4.00
N VAL A 368 -19.94 -8.13 -4.94
CA VAL A 368 -20.27 -9.56 -4.89
C VAL A 368 -19.30 -10.35 -4.03
N THR A 369 -19.75 -11.52 -3.62
CA THR A 369 -18.98 -12.59 -2.98
C THR A 369 -18.94 -13.80 -3.91
N ALA A 370 -18.17 -14.84 -3.55
CA ALA A 370 -18.16 -16.10 -4.28
C ALA A 370 -19.57 -16.75 -4.36
N SER A 371 -20.45 -16.49 -3.39
CA SER A 371 -21.82 -17.03 -3.35
C SER A 371 -22.88 -16.08 -3.91
N SER A 372 -22.56 -14.81 -4.15
CA SER A 372 -23.51 -13.79 -4.64
C SER A 372 -23.22 -13.27 -6.06
N GLY A 373 -22.48 -14.03 -6.85
CA GLY A 373 -22.27 -13.78 -8.28
C GLY A 373 -20.84 -13.48 -8.69
N GLY A 374 -19.86 -13.65 -7.79
CA GLY A 374 -18.44 -13.64 -8.15
C GLY A 374 -18.13 -14.62 -9.28
N THR A 375 -17.35 -14.18 -10.27
CA THR A 375 -16.94 -15.00 -11.43
C THR A 375 -15.46 -15.37 -11.40
N SER A 376 -14.66 -14.61 -10.65
CA SER A 376 -13.21 -14.80 -10.60
C SER A 376 -12.82 -16.13 -9.96
N THR A 377 -11.91 -16.85 -10.62
CA THR A 377 -11.38 -18.13 -10.14
C THR A 377 -10.39 -17.92 -9.00
N GLY A 378 -10.57 -18.70 -7.93
CA GLY A 378 -9.66 -18.71 -6.78
C GLY A 378 -8.57 -19.77 -6.89
N ASP A 379 -7.52 -19.58 -6.11
CA ASP A 379 -6.46 -20.56 -5.86
C ASP A 379 -6.06 -20.47 -4.38
N ALA A 380 -6.56 -21.42 -3.58
CA ALA A 380 -6.27 -21.45 -2.14
C ALA A 380 -4.78 -21.68 -1.84
N ALA A 381 -4.04 -22.29 -2.76
CA ALA A 381 -2.59 -22.53 -2.66
C ALA A 381 -1.77 -21.44 -3.38
N GLY A 382 -2.40 -20.39 -3.90
CA GLY A 382 -1.74 -19.31 -4.63
C GLY A 382 -0.55 -18.74 -3.86
N GLY A 383 0.53 -18.43 -4.57
CA GLY A 383 1.79 -17.94 -3.99
C GLY A 383 2.55 -18.97 -3.15
N GLY A 384 2.06 -20.21 -3.04
CA GLY A 384 2.67 -21.27 -2.22
C GLY A 384 4.11 -21.61 -2.63
N GLU A 385 4.45 -21.45 -3.91
CA GLU A 385 5.79 -21.68 -4.45
C GLU A 385 6.81 -20.60 -4.06
N ASP A 386 6.35 -19.41 -3.62
CA ASP A 386 7.20 -18.27 -3.24
C ASP A 386 7.20 -17.97 -1.71
N ILE A 387 6.57 -18.84 -0.91
CA ILE A 387 6.49 -18.65 0.53
C ILE A 387 7.90 -18.54 1.15
N GLY A 388 8.13 -17.43 1.87
CA GLY A 388 9.39 -17.18 2.57
C GLY A 388 10.53 -16.68 1.69
N ARG A 389 10.24 -16.31 0.42
CA ARG A 389 11.25 -15.69 -0.44
C ARG A 389 11.80 -14.42 0.21
N SER A 390 13.11 -14.42 0.37
CA SER A 390 13.90 -13.35 0.97
C SER A 390 15.15 -13.03 0.15
N GLU A 391 15.28 -13.65 -1.02
CA GLU A 391 16.29 -13.44 -2.08
C GLU A 391 15.53 -13.24 -3.41
N PRO A 392 16.02 -12.51 -4.42
CA PRO A 392 15.34 -12.43 -5.72
C PRO A 392 15.10 -13.84 -6.30
N GLY A 393 14.04 -14.00 -7.11
CA GLY A 393 13.67 -15.28 -7.72
C GLY A 393 14.90 -15.98 -8.32
N SER A 394 15.13 -17.21 -7.87
CA SER A 394 16.40 -17.91 -8.07
C SER A 394 16.69 -18.26 -9.54
N ASN A 395 17.98 -18.35 -9.89
CA ASN A 395 18.54 -19.13 -11.01
C ASN A 395 18.59 -18.53 -12.43
N ARG A 396 18.70 -17.21 -12.62
CA ARG A 396 19.11 -16.63 -13.92
C ARG A 396 20.59 -16.26 -14.05
N THR A 397 21.44 -16.63 -13.10
CA THR A 397 22.85 -16.77 -13.45
C THR A 397 23.02 -18.14 -14.08
N THR A 398 23.11 -18.18 -15.42
CA THR A 398 23.64 -19.38 -16.07
C THR A 398 24.93 -19.76 -15.36
N PRO A 399 25.19 -21.06 -15.06
CA PRO A 399 26.40 -21.46 -14.34
C PRO A 399 27.61 -20.80 -15.00
N ILE A 400 28.35 -19.98 -14.25
CA ILE A 400 29.48 -19.21 -14.78
C ILE A 400 30.44 -20.19 -15.45
N LYS A 401 30.51 -20.14 -16.79
CA LYS A 401 31.33 -21.07 -17.57
C LYS A 401 32.79 -20.63 -17.49
N GLY A 402 33.69 -21.53 -17.89
CA GLY A 402 35.12 -21.19 -17.97
C GLY A 402 35.39 -19.96 -18.85
N GLY A 403 34.61 -19.78 -19.92
CA GLY A 403 34.69 -18.61 -20.80
C GLY A 403 34.35 -17.29 -20.10
N ASP A 404 33.32 -17.28 -19.25
CA ASP A 404 32.91 -16.09 -18.50
C ASP A 404 33.97 -15.68 -17.47
N LYS A 405 34.57 -16.67 -16.79
CA LYS A 405 35.69 -16.43 -15.86
C LYS A 405 36.92 -15.88 -16.57
N ALA A 406 37.24 -16.43 -17.75
CA ALA A 406 38.37 -15.94 -18.56
C ALA A 406 38.11 -14.52 -19.06
N GLY A 407 36.90 -14.23 -19.56
CA GLY A 407 36.49 -12.89 -19.98
C GLY A 407 36.56 -11.87 -18.85
N ALA A 408 35.98 -12.19 -17.68
CA ALA A 408 36.04 -11.34 -16.50
C ALA A 408 37.49 -11.09 -16.03
N ALA A 409 38.35 -12.10 -16.04
CA ALA A 409 39.76 -11.95 -15.70
C ALA A 409 40.51 -11.05 -16.69
N ILE A 410 40.27 -11.20 -17.99
CA ILE A 410 40.88 -10.35 -19.03
C ILE A 410 40.44 -8.89 -18.84
N VAL A 411 39.14 -8.63 -18.68
CA VAL A 411 38.61 -7.28 -18.45
C VAL A 411 39.21 -6.68 -17.18
N THR A 412 39.27 -7.45 -16.09
CA THR A 412 39.89 -7.00 -14.83
C THR A 412 41.36 -6.66 -15.02
N ILE A 413 42.13 -7.50 -15.71
CA ILE A 413 43.54 -7.25 -16.01
C ILE A 413 43.69 -5.99 -16.86
N ILE A 414 42.88 -5.81 -17.90
CA ILE A 414 42.92 -4.62 -18.75
C ILE A 414 42.63 -3.36 -17.93
N LEU A 415 41.59 -3.38 -17.09
CA LEU A 415 41.24 -2.24 -16.23
C LEU A 415 42.35 -1.94 -15.23
N VAL A 416 42.93 -2.95 -14.59
CA VAL A 416 44.05 -2.78 -13.65
C VAL A 416 45.29 -2.23 -14.37
N VAL A 417 45.62 -2.76 -15.55
CA VAL A 417 46.76 -2.27 -16.35
C VAL A 417 46.51 -0.84 -16.84
N ALA A 418 45.31 -0.51 -17.29
CA ALA A 418 44.94 0.84 -17.69
C ALA A 418 44.99 1.83 -16.52
N LEU A 419 44.54 1.41 -15.34
CA LEU A 419 44.63 2.20 -14.12
C LEU A 419 46.09 2.44 -13.74
N ILE A 420 46.93 1.40 -13.74
CA ILE A 420 48.37 1.50 -13.47
C ILE A 420 49.06 2.39 -14.51
N ALA A 421 48.73 2.25 -15.80
CA ALA A 421 49.28 3.09 -16.86
C ALA A 421 48.84 4.55 -16.72
N GLY A 422 47.59 4.80 -16.35
CA GLY A 422 47.07 6.13 -16.02
C GLY A 422 47.79 6.75 -14.82
N PHE A 423 48.01 5.97 -13.76
CA PHE A 423 48.84 6.38 -12.62
C PHE A 423 50.27 6.68 -13.05
N PHE A 424 50.89 5.84 -13.89
CA PHE A 424 52.25 6.05 -14.37
C PHE A 424 52.36 7.29 -15.28
N TRP A 425 51.34 7.55 -16.09
CA TRP A 425 51.24 8.75 -16.93
C TRP A 425 51.05 10.02 -16.09
N LEU A 426 50.18 10.00 -15.07
CA LEU A 426 50.01 11.09 -14.11
C LEU A 426 51.30 11.39 -13.33
N LEU A 427 52.10 10.37 -13.01
CA LEU A 427 53.40 10.51 -12.34
C LEU A 427 54.54 10.88 -13.31
N ARG A 428 54.28 10.84 -14.62
CA ARG A 428 55.20 11.29 -15.65
C ARG A 428 55.07 12.80 -15.85
N ASP A 429 55.57 13.54 -14.87
CA ASP A 429 55.87 14.96 -15.03
C ASP A 429 57.00 15.14 -16.07
N GLU A 430 56.69 15.78 -17.20
CA GLU A 430 57.62 16.04 -18.31
C GLU A 430 58.61 17.19 -18.02
N THR A 431 58.50 17.86 -16.87
CA THR A 431 59.38 19.00 -16.50
C THR A 431 60.52 18.64 -15.54
N SER A 432 60.68 17.36 -15.20
CA SER A 432 61.60 16.90 -14.15
C SER A 432 62.60 15.83 -14.64
N ASP A 433 63.91 16.07 -14.48
CA ASP A 433 64.99 15.13 -14.87
C ASP A 433 65.18 13.94 -13.89
N LYS A 434 64.26 13.74 -12.94
CA LYS A 434 64.36 12.66 -11.95
C LYS A 434 64.19 11.28 -12.58
N THR A 435 65.08 10.34 -12.22
CA THR A 435 65.00 8.95 -12.70
C THR A 435 63.80 8.20 -12.12
N ILE A 436 63.31 7.17 -12.83
CA ILE A 436 62.13 6.37 -12.42
C ILE A 436 62.28 5.80 -11.00
N LYS A 437 63.51 5.44 -10.58
CA LYS A 437 63.79 4.94 -9.23
C LYS A 437 63.55 5.99 -8.15
N GLU A 438 63.99 7.22 -8.37
CA GLU A 438 63.82 8.33 -7.41
C GLU A 438 62.34 8.71 -7.28
N ARG A 439 61.60 8.74 -8.39
CA ARG A 439 60.15 9.00 -8.39
C ARG A 439 59.35 7.91 -7.67
N PHE A 440 59.74 6.65 -7.82
CA PHE A 440 59.11 5.54 -7.10
C PHE A 440 59.41 5.59 -5.60
N PHE A 441 60.62 6.00 -5.20
CA PHE A 441 60.95 6.24 -3.80
C PHE A 441 60.20 7.45 -3.22
N ASP A 442 60.08 8.56 -3.96
CA ASP A 442 59.28 9.73 -3.55
C ASP A 442 57.80 9.36 -3.38
N PHE A 443 57.22 8.59 -4.31
CA PHE A 443 55.85 8.08 -4.22
C PHE A 443 55.66 7.12 -3.04
N ARG A 444 56.58 6.18 -2.84
CA ARG A 444 56.55 5.26 -1.69
C ARG A 444 56.71 6.02 -0.38
N SER A 445 57.47 7.11 -0.37
CA SER A 445 57.62 8.03 0.77
C SER A 445 56.36 8.86 1.00
N ALA A 446 55.63 9.25 -0.05
CA ALA A 446 54.34 9.93 0.05
C ALA A 446 53.21 9.01 0.53
N LEU A 447 53.21 7.74 0.10
CA LEU A 447 52.31 6.68 0.60
C LEU A 447 52.62 6.28 2.05
N ALA A 448 53.91 6.14 2.40
CA ALA A 448 54.33 5.78 3.75
C ALA A 448 54.30 6.97 4.74
N GLY A 449 54.54 8.19 4.24
CA GLY A 449 54.44 9.45 4.98
C GLY A 449 53.03 10.05 4.99
N GLY A 450 52.05 9.34 4.42
CA GLY A 450 50.66 9.73 4.39
C GLY A 450 50.06 9.76 5.80
N ALA A 451 50.08 10.94 6.39
CA ALA A 451 49.12 11.42 7.39
C ALA A 451 47.65 11.43 6.87
N GLY A 452 47.31 10.57 5.90
CA GLY A 452 45.98 10.39 5.31
C GLY A 452 45.28 9.09 5.73
N LEU A 453 46.00 8.11 6.32
CA LEU A 453 45.35 6.89 6.83
C LEU A 453 44.82 7.04 8.27
N MET A 454 45.34 8.00 9.05
CA MET A 454 44.86 8.25 10.42
C MET A 454 43.68 9.23 10.49
N THR A 455 43.43 10.02 9.44
CA THR A 455 42.26 10.91 9.37
C THR A 455 40.98 10.19 8.93
N LEU A 456 41.09 8.98 8.39
CA LEU A 456 39.95 8.11 8.07
C LEU A 456 39.51 7.22 9.26
N VAL A 457 40.35 7.08 10.29
CA VAL A 457 40.01 6.29 11.50
C VAL A 457 39.40 7.19 12.59
N HIS A 458 39.60 8.51 12.55
CA HIS A 458 38.99 9.46 13.49
C HIS A 458 37.85 10.33 12.94
N ARG A 459 37.35 10.03 11.74
CA ARG A 459 36.06 10.54 11.25
C ARG A 459 35.03 9.41 11.08
N ARG A 460 34.99 8.51 12.06
CA ARG A 460 33.97 7.45 12.19
C ARG A 460 33.02 7.68 13.38
N ASN A 461 32.90 8.94 13.80
CA ASN A 461 31.86 9.42 14.71
C ASN A 461 31.55 10.85 14.32
N ARG A 462 30.30 11.09 13.88
CA ARG A 462 29.77 12.26 13.17
C ARG A 462 30.09 12.28 11.68
N ASP A 463 29.13 11.76 10.92
CA ASP A 463 28.32 12.52 9.97
C ASP A 463 27.26 11.55 9.41
N ASP A 464 26.14 11.41 10.14
CA ASP A 464 24.87 11.01 9.53
C ASP A 464 24.44 12.22 8.69
N VAL A 465 24.50 12.08 7.38
CA VAL A 465 23.86 13.02 6.45
C VAL A 465 23.04 12.20 5.49
N ASP A 466 21.73 12.42 5.64
CA ASP A 466 20.63 11.97 4.82
C ASP A 466 20.88 12.14 3.33
N GLU A 467 20.69 11.07 2.58
CA GLU A 467 20.38 11.13 1.16
C GLU A 467 19.05 10.40 0.94
N LYS A 468 17.97 11.10 1.28
CA LYS A 468 16.61 11.06 0.71
C LYS A 468 15.78 12.16 1.39
N SER A 469 16.24 13.40 1.25
CA SER A 469 15.50 14.62 1.54
C SER A 469 16.25 15.82 0.94
N GLY A 470 15.70 16.44 -0.10
CA GLY A 470 16.22 17.71 -0.63
C GLY A 470 16.02 17.91 -2.14
N PRO A 471 15.42 19.02 -2.58
CA PRO A 471 15.01 19.26 -3.96
C PRO A 471 16.18 19.62 -4.88
N ILE A 472 16.08 19.18 -6.14
CA ILE A 472 16.93 19.65 -7.24
C ILE A 472 16.33 20.94 -7.78
N ASP A 473 16.95 22.08 -7.49
CA ASP A 473 16.64 23.34 -8.17
C ASP A 473 17.63 23.60 -9.31
N GLN A 474 17.10 23.76 -10.52
CA GLN A 474 17.80 24.39 -11.63
C GLN A 474 17.43 25.88 -11.74
N ARG A 475 18.47 26.70 -11.62
CA ARG A 475 18.83 27.86 -12.47
C ARG A 475 18.13 29.24 -12.32
N SER A 476 19.00 30.17 -11.91
CA SER A 476 19.23 31.56 -12.41
C SER A 476 18.27 32.69 -12.04
N GLY A 477 18.81 33.69 -11.33
CA GLY A 477 18.24 35.03 -11.22
C GLY A 477 18.97 35.84 -10.15
N SER A 478 19.40 37.04 -10.50
CA SER A 478 20.41 37.85 -9.81
C SER A 478 19.88 38.73 -8.67
N ASP A 479 20.84 39.17 -7.84
CA ASP A 479 20.93 40.45 -7.13
C ASP A 479 20.35 40.67 -5.72
N LEU A 480 21.30 41.07 -4.86
CA LEU A 480 21.26 42.15 -3.84
C LEU A 480 20.61 41.91 -2.46
N ASP A 481 21.52 41.70 -1.50
CA ASP A 481 21.84 42.60 -0.38
C ASP A 481 21.11 42.52 0.98
N SER A 482 21.96 42.69 1.99
CA SER A 482 21.76 43.16 3.35
C SER A 482 21.49 42.16 4.49
N SER A 483 22.54 42.07 5.29
CA SER A 483 22.62 41.65 6.70
C SER A 483 21.54 42.24 7.61
N ARG A 484 21.07 41.46 8.59
CA ARG A 484 20.86 41.93 9.97
C ARG A 484 20.72 40.79 10.98
N ASN A 485 21.44 40.97 12.08
CA ASN A 485 21.45 40.21 13.33
C ASN A 485 20.05 39.90 13.87
N SER A 486 19.90 38.80 14.62
CA SER A 486 19.53 38.82 16.05
C SER A 486 19.63 37.44 16.71
N GLU A 487 19.93 37.48 17.99
CA GLU A 487 20.44 36.43 18.87
C GLU A 487 19.40 35.37 19.27
N VAL A 488 19.92 34.17 19.56
CA VAL A 488 19.23 33.04 20.19
C VAL A 488 19.43 33.12 21.72
N PRO A 489 18.40 32.85 22.54
CA PRO A 489 18.60 32.37 23.90
C PRO A 489 18.14 30.92 24.07
N THR A 490 19.03 30.12 24.67
CA THR A 490 18.85 28.74 25.13
C THR A 490 17.92 28.63 26.37
N PRO A 491 17.34 27.44 26.64
CA PRO A 491 16.28 27.24 27.63
C PRO A 491 16.76 26.91 29.07
N VAL A 492 15.87 27.14 30.03
CA VAL A 492 15.98 26.82 31.48
C VAL A 492 15.11 25.59 31.83
N PRO A 493 15.49 24.71 32.78
CA PRO A 493 14.84 23.40 33.03
C PRO A 493 13.95 23.33 34.29
N MET A 494 13.33 22.13 34.50
CA MET A 494 12.56 21.58 35.65
C MET A 494 11.04 21.43 35.37
N GLN A 495 10.30 20.39 35.79
CA GLN A 495 10.48 19.44 36.91
C GLN A 495 9.60 18.17 36.74
N LYS A 496 10.05 17.07 37.34
CA LYS A 496 9.34 15.78 37.52
C LYS A 496 8.05 15.88 38.34
N GLY A 497 7.07 15.07 37.99
CA GLY A 497 5.96 14.63 38.85
C GLY A 497 5.55 13.19 38.51
N LEU A 498 5.79 12.27 39.44
CA LEU A 498 5.44 10.84 39.38
C LEU A 498 4.00 10.62 39.86
N THR A 499 3.26 9.71 39.23
CA THR A 499 2.40 8.74 39.92
C THR A 499 2.31 7.43 39.14
N ASN A 500 2.54 6.34 39.87
CA ASN A 500 2.46 4.94 39.45
C ASN A 500 1.00 4.47 39.29
N SER A 501 0.78 3.57 38.33
CA SER A 501 0.00 2.34 38.59
C SER A 501 0.44 1.24 37.62
N ARG A 502 1.16 0.25 38.17
CA ARG A 502 1.51 -1.01 37.51
C ARG A 502 0.38 -2.01 37.77
N ARG A 503 -0.09 -2.69 36.71
CA ARG A 503 -0.70 -4.02 36.83
C ARG A 503 0.16 -5.00 36.04
N ALA A 504 0.60 -6.02 36.75
CA ALA A 504 1.44 -7.10 36.26
C ALA A 504 0.64 -8.01 35.30
N LEU A 505 1.28 -8.45 34.23
CA LEU A 505 0.94 -9.67 33.52
C LEU A 505 2.16 -10.59 33.65
N ASP A 506 1.92 -11.74 34.27
CA ASP A 506 2.88 -12.83 34.46
C ASP A 506 3.21 -13.50 33.13
N ASP A 507 4.50 -13.84 32.98
CA ASP A 507 5.04 -14.72 31.95
C ASP A 507 4.60 -16.17 32.17
N GLY A 508 4.25 -16.86 31.06
CA GLY A 508 3.85 -18.26 31.11
C GLY A 508 3.78 -18.95 29.75
N ALA A 509 4.94 -19.21 29.14
CA ALA A 509 5.25 -20.37 28.28
C ALA A 509 4.21 -20.84 27.25
N ILE A 510 4.24 -20.27 26.03
CA ILE A 510 3.87 -20.98 24.78
C ILE A 510 4.84 -20.55 23.66
N GLY A 511 6.12 -20.85 23.83
CA GLY A 511 7.09 -20.95 22.73
C GLY A 511 7.19 -22.44 22.36
N ASP A 512 7.35 -22.73 21.07
CA ASP A 512 7.47 -24.08 20.49
C ASP A 512 6.15 -24.84 20.22
N LYS A 513 5.33 -24.37 19.25
CA LYS A 513 4.48 -25.28 18.46
C LYS A 513 3.90 -24.79 17.12
N PHE A 514 4.15 -23.57 16.65
CA PHE A 514 3.31 -22.99 15.58
C PHE A 514 3.96 -22.79 14.19
N ALA A 515 5.06 -23.51 13.89
CA ALA A 515 5.59 -23.57 12.51
C ALA A 515 4.92 -24.62 11.61
N ASN A 516 4.03 -25.48 12.14
CA ASN A 516 3.51 -26.66 11.42
C ASN A 516 2.03 -26.57 10.98
N VAL A 517 1.36 -25.42 11.11
CA VAL A 517 -0.07 -25.31 10.78
C VAL A 517 -0.30 -25.00 9.31
N ILE A 518 0.57 -24.22 8.66
CA ILE A 518 0.42 -23.92 7.21
C ILE A 518 0.71 -25.15 6.34
N GLN A 519 1.63 -26.01 6.73
CA GLN A 519 1.96 -27.23 5.96
C GLN A 519 0.93 -28.36 6.09
N ARG A 520 0.12 -28.38 7.17
CA ARG A 520 -0.80 -29.50 7.43
C ARG A 520 -2.12 -29.41 6.68
N GLU A 521 -2.52 -28.23 6.23
CA GLU A 521 -3.74 -28.06 5.45
C GLU A 521 -3.53 -28.13 3.93
N MET A 522 -2.27 -28.11 3.47
CA MET A 522 -1.90 -28.18 2.04
C MET A 522 -1.69 -29.61 1.47
N SER A 523 -1.89 -30.68 2.26
CA SER A 523 -1.56 -32.07 1.84
C SER A 523 -2.73 -33.07 1.83
N GLY A 524 -3.98 -32.61 1.95
CA GLY A 524 -5.16 -33.49 1.95
C GLY A 524 -5.74 -33.78 0.57
N GLY A 525 -5.05 -34.52 -0.31
CA GLY A 525 -5.64 -34.89 -1.60
C GLY A 525 -4.88 -35.92 -2.43
N SER A 526 -5.04 -37.21 -2.14
CA SER A 526 -5.05 -38.26 -3.18
C SER A 526 -5.67 -39.56 -2.64
N GLY A 527 -6.62 -40.13 -3.38
CA GLY A 527 -7.25 -41.42 -3.04
C GLY A 527 -8.57 -41.66 -3.77
N SER A 528 -8.46 -42.11 -5.02
CA SER A 528 -9.55 -42.48 -5.93
C SER A 528 -10.43 -43.65 -5.45
N GLY A 529 -11.73 -43.58 -5.80
CA GLY A 529 -12.48 -44.75 -6.29
C GLY A 529 -13.77 -45.12 -5.55
N GLY A 530 -14.86 -45.29 -6.30
CA GLY A 530 -15.91 -46.27 -5.97
C GLY A 530 -17.34 -45.72 -5.82
N SER A 531 -18.14 -45.96 -6.86
CA SER A 531 -19.60 -45.90 -6.93
C SER A 531 -20.35 -46.57 -5.75
N GLY A 532 -21.51 -46.04 -5.37
CA GLY A 532 -22.53 -46.81 -4.64
C GLY A 532 -23.70 -46.00 -4.09
N TRP A 533 -24.87 -46.11 -4.73
CA TRP A 533 -26.16 -45.68 -4.20
C TRP A 533 -26.57 -46.51 -2.98
N ALA A 534 -27.08 -45.88 -1.91
CA ALA A 534 -28.18 -46.41 -1.08
C ALA A 534 -28.68 -45.40 -0.03
N THR A 535 -30.00 -45.31 0.06
CA THR A 535 -30.87 -44.52 0.96
C THR A 535 -30.85 -44.94 2.45
N PRO A 536 -31.46 -44.16 3.37
CA PRO A 536 -31.18 -44.20 4.81
C PRO A 536 -32.09 -45.17 5.59
N VAL A 537 -31.60 -45.61 6.76
CA VAL A 537 -32.40 -46.34 7.76
C VAL A 537 -32.38 -45.57 9.08
N SER A 538 -33.59 -45.27 9.53
CA SER A 538 -33.96 -44.78 10.85
C SER A 538 -33.84 -45.87 11.93
N GLU A 539 -33.50 -45.50 13.16
CA GLU A 539 -33.97 -46.24 14.33
C GLU A 539 -34.27 -45.29 15.50
N ALA A 540 -35.33 -45.65 16.23
CA ALA A 540 -36.09 -44.81 17.14
C ALA A 540 -35.93 -45.25 18.60
N GLY A 541 -36.23 -44.34 19.52
CA GLY A 541 -36.54 -44.60 20.93
C GLY A 541 -36.27 -43.32 21.76
N GLN A 542 -37.12 -42.83 22.66
CA GLN A 542 -38.39 -43.31 23.19
C GLN A 542 -39.10 -42.12 23.88
N ARG A 543 -40.41 -42.27 24.02
CA ARG A 543 -41.47 -41.37 24.52
C ARG A 543 -41.16 -40.59 25.81
N ASP A 544 -41.69 -39.37 25.91
CA ASP A 544 -42.76 -39.12 26.89
C ASP A 544 -43.68 -37.95 26.51
N SER A 545 -44.95 -38.14 26.88
CA SER A 545 -46.13 -37.41 26.46
C SER A 545 -46.49 -36.25 27.39
N ASN A 546 -46.91 -35.11 26.83
CA ASN A 546 -48.07 -34.41 27.39
C ASN A 546 -48.86 -33.63 26.33
N ARG A 547 -50.17 -33.81 26.42
CA ARG A 547 -51.26 -33.39 25.55
C ARG A 547 -51.67 -31.97 25.94
N LEU A 548 -52.00 -31.10 24.98
CA LEU A 548 -53.25 -30.32 24.97
C LEU A 548 -53.40 -29.54 23.66
N SER A 549 -54.64 -29.49 23.19
CA SER A 549 -55.05 -29.16 21.82
C SER A 549 -55.57 -27.73 21.68
N ARG A 550 -55.51 -27.16 20.47
CA ARG A 550 -56.56 -26.36 19.78
C ARG A 550 -56.06 -26.08 18.35
N LYS A 551 -56.61 -26.77 17.33
CA LYS A 551 -57.67 -26.32 16.38
C LYS A 551 -57.29 -25.03 15.62
N SER A 552 -56.88 -25.14 14.34
CA SER A 552 -57.71 -25.01 13.10
C SER A 552 -57.87 -23.54 12.69
N MET A 553 -57.72 -23.03 11.45
CA MET A 553 -58.10 -23.47 10.10
C MET A 553 -57.39 -22.51 9.10
N LEU A 554 -56.84 -22.98 7.96
CA LEU A 554 -57.34 -22.83 6.57
C LEU A 554 -57.46 -21.37 6.06
N SER A 555 -56.63 -20.99 5.06
CA SER A 555 -56.92 -20.94 3.60
C SER A 555 -57.41 -19.54 3.18
N SER A 556 -56.59 -18.73 2.51
CA SER A 556 -56.40 -18.62 1.04
C SER A 556 -57.59 -18.01 0.27
N THR A 557 -57.25 -16.96 -0.50
CA THR A 557 -57.91 -16.47 -1.74
C THR A 557 -59.22 -15.70 -1.52
N ILE A 558 -59.45 -14.48 -2.01
CA ILE A 558 -59.49 -13.93 -3.39
C ILE A 558 -59.54 -12.38 -3.21
N ASN A 559 -58.76 -11.55 -3.91
CA ASN A 559 -58.93 -11.08 -5.31
C ASN A 559 -57.66 -10.37 -5.78
#